data_AF-J2VJ20-F1
#
_entry.id   AF-J2VJ20-F1
#
_cell.length_a   1.000
_cell.length_b   1.000
_cell.length_c   1.000
_cell.angle_alpha   90.00
_cell.angle_beta   90.00
_cell.angle_gamma   90.00
#
_symmetry.space_group_name_H-M   'P 1'
#
loop_
_entity.id
_entity.type
_entity.pdbx_description
1 polymer ?
#
loop_
_entity_poly.entity_id
_entity_poly.type
_entity_poly.pdbx_seq_one_letter_code
_entity_poly.pdbx_strand_id
1 'polypeptide(L)'
;MLMLSGAKSAAASAARGRHTLFNWPLLAVIALALSGCMPATTQIADADPADPAAKVAPVGYRSTIAPYTSRRPATPAPWRDRNDAVTPQPKQDR
;
A
#
# COMPACT_ATOMS: atom_id res chain seq x y z
N MET A 1 52.10 -38.11 -25.83
CA MET A 1 51.17 -36.96 -25.98
C MET A 1 49.78 -37.15 -25.35
N LEU A 2 49.32 -38.37 -25.00
CA LEU A 2 47.98 -38.59 -24.42
C LEU A 2 47.83 -38.20 -22.93
N MET A 3 48.85 -38.45 -22.09
CA MET A 3 48.78 -38.23 -20.63
C MET A 3 48.61 -36.75 -20.24
N LEU A 4 49.18 -35.82 -21.02
CA LEU A 4 49.06 -34.38 -20.76
C LEU A 4 47.66 -33.83 -21.09
N SER A 5 46.93 -34.50 -22.00
CA SER A 5 45.58 -34.11 -22.40
C SER A 5 44.55 -34.45 -21.32
N GLY A 6 44.65 -35.65 -20.71
CA GLY A 6 43.77 -36.07 -19.61
C GLY A 6 43.89 -35.20 -18.35
N ALA A 7 45.13 -34.78 -18.00
CA ALA A 7 45.37 -33.89 -16.87
C ALA A 7 44.76 -32.48 -17.08
N LYS A 8 44.82 -31.95 -18.31
CA LYS A 8 44.18 -30.67 -18.67
C LYS A 8 42.66 -30.74 -18.65
N SER A 9 42.08 -31.83 -19.15
CA SER A 9 40.62 -32.06 -19.10
C SER A 9 40.09 -32.21 -17.67
N ALA A 10 40.83 -32.90 -16.80
CA ALA A 10 40.48 -33.06 -15.38
C ALA A 10 40.61 -31.75 -14.59
N ALA A 11 41.63 -30.94 -14.87
CA ALA A 11 41.76 -29.61 -14.27
C ALA A 11 40.67 -28.64 -14.76
N ALA A 12 40.31 -28.70 -16.05
CA ALA A 12 39.23 -27.90 -16.61
C ALA A 12 37.85 -28.31 -16.06
N SER A 13 37.57 -29.61 -15.88
CA SER A 13 36.32 -30.09 -15.29
C SER A 13 36.22 -29.78 -13.80
N ALA A 14 37.32 -29.93 -13.04
CA ALA A 14 37.39 -29.56 -11.63
C ALA A 14 37.24 -28.04 -11.41
N ALA A 15 37.89 -27.22 -12.24
CA ALA A 15 37.71 -25.77 -12.22
C ALA A 15 36.27 -25.39 -12.56
N ARG A 16 35.70 -25.98 -13.62
CA ARG A 16 34.33 -25.72 -14.06
C ARG A 16 33.29 -26.12 -12.99
N GLY A 17 33.49 -27.25 -12.30
CA GLY A 17 32.66 -27.67 -11.16
C GLY A 17 32.79 -26.76 -9.93
N ARG A 18 33.98 -26.20 -9.68
CA ARG A 18 34.22 -25.26 -8.57
C ARG A 18 33.60 -23.89 -8.83
N HIS A 19 33.62 -23.41 -10.08
CA HIS A 19 32.93 -22.19 -10.49
C HIS A 19 31.41 -22.33 -10.41
N THR A 20 30.85 -23.47 -10.80
CA THR A 20 29.40 -23.69 -10.66
C THR A 20 28.96 -23.76 -9.19
N LEU A 21 29.72 -24.43 -8.33
CA LEU A 21 29.41 -24.53 -6.89
C LEU A 21 29.55 -23.19 -6.15
N PHE A 22 30.50 -22.34 -6.55
CA PHE A 22 30.73 -21.04 -5.90
C PHE A 22 29.85 -19.91 -6.47
N ASN A 23 29.53 -19.95 -7.77
CA ASN A 23 28.67 -18.94 -8.38
C ASN A 23 27.19 -19.18 -8.09
N TRP A 24 26.76 -20.43 -7.87
CA TRP A 24 25.38 -20.76 -7.53
C TRP A 24 24.84 -20.01 -6.28
N PRO A 25 25.51 -20.03 -5.12
CA PRO A 25 25.04 -19.29 -3.95
C PRO A 25 25.02 -17.78 -4.18
N LEU A 26 26.00 -17.24 -4.92
CA LEU A 26 26.02 -15.82 -5.28
C LEU A 26 24.81 -15.45 -6.15
N LEU A 27 24.50 -16.26 -7.16
CA LEU A 27 23.33 -16.07 -8.01
C LEU A 27 22.01 -16.19 -7.21
N ALA A 28 21.94 -17.11 -6.25
CA ALA A 28 20.78 -17.26 -5.38
C ALA A 28 20.57 -16.04 -4.46
N VAL A 29 21.65 -15.49 -3.88
CA VAL A 29 21.60 -14.27 -3.07
C VAL A 29 21.16 -13.07 -3.90
N ILE A 30 21.70 -12.93 -5.12
CA ILE A 30 21.29 -11.88 -6.06
C ILE A 30 19.80 -12.02 -6.40
N ALA A 31 19.33 -13.23 -6.75
CA ALA A 31 17.93 -13.47 -7.06
C ALA A 31 17.00 -13.15 -5.88
N LEU A 32 17.37 -13.52 -4.65
CA LEU A 32 16.63 -13.17 -3.43
C LEU A 32 16.58 -11.66 -3.20
N ALA A 33 17.70 -10.95 -3.35
CA ALA A 33 17.75 -9.50 -3.21
C ALA A 33 16.90 -8.77 -4.27
N LEU A 34 16.84 -9.30 -5.50
CA LEU A 34 16.03 -8.75 -6.60
C LEU A 34 14.55 -9.16 -6.56
N SER A 35 14.19 -10.21 -5.81
CA SER A 35 12.81 -10.72 -5.73
C SER A 35 11.80 -9.67 -5.22
N GLY A 36 12.23 -8.78 -4.32
CA GLY A 36 11.41 -7.68 -3.81
C GLY A 36 11.20 -6.53 -4.79
N CYS A 37 11.93 -6.52 -5.92
CA CYS A 37 11.78 -5.50 -6.96
C CYS A 37 10.67 -5.86 -7.97
N MET A 38 10.13 -7.08 -7.91
CA MET A 38 8.97 -7.44 -8.70
C MET A 38 7.70 -6.90 -8.04
N PRO A 39 6.82 -6.20 -8.79
CA PRO A 39 5.49 -5.86 -8.29
C PRO A 39 4.83 -7.14 -7.81
N ALA A 40 4.24 -7.12 -6.61
CA ALA A 40 3.38 -8.20 -6.16
C ALA A 40 2.22 -8.30 -7.16
N THR A 41 2.32 -9.22 -8.12
CA THR A 41 1.24 -9.56 -9.03
C THR A 41 0.30 -10.47 -8.27
N THR A 42 -0.43 -9.90 -7.31
CA THR A 42 -1.59 -10.59 -6.78
C THR A 42 -2.52 -10.84 -7.96
N GLN A 43 -2.77 -12.11 -8.27
CA GLN A 43 -3.81 -12.47 -9.21
C GLN A 43 -5.12 -12.05 -8.54
N ILE A 44 -5.56 -10.84 -8.84
CA ILE A 44 -6.90 -10.40 -8.52
C ILE A 44 -7.77 -11.14 -9.53
N ALA A 45 -8.25 -12.32 -9.15
CA ALA A 45 -9.30 -13.03 -9.86
C ALA A 45 -10.62 -12.32 -9.57
N ASP A 46 -10.74 -11.10 -10.09
CA ASP A 46 -11.95 -10.29 -10.02
C ASP A 46 -12.49 -10.07 -11.43
N ALA A 47 -13.75 -9.67 -11.52
CA ALA A 47 -14.37 -9.27 -12.77
C ALA A 47 -13.54 -8.18 -13.47
N ASP A 48 -13.31 -8.31 -14.77
CA ASP A 48 -12.59 -7.30 -15.56
C ASP A 48 -13.34 -5.97 -15.49
N PRO A 49 -12.74 -4.89 -14.93
CA PRO A 49 -13.39 -3.58 -14.84
C PRO A 49 -13.76 -2.97 -16.19
N ALA A 50 -13.09 -3.41 -17.27
CA ALA A 50 -13.34 -2.93 -18.62
C ALA A 50 -14.41 -3.74 -19.37
N ASP A 51 -14.83 -4.90 -18.84
CA ASP A 51 -15.86 -5.74 -19.46
C ASP A 51 -17.26 -5.39 -18.91
N PRO A 52 -18.14 -4.75 -19.71
CA PRO A 52 -19.49 -4.42 -19.28
C PRO A 52 -20.39 -5.66 -19.11
N ALA A 53 -19.99 -6.84 -19.61
CA ALA A 53 -20.71 -8.09 -19.45
C ALA A 53 -20.27 -8.87 -18.19
N ALA A 54 -19.18 -8.45 -17.54
CA ALA A 54 -18.71 -9.10 -16.33
C ALA A 54 -19.72 -8.92 -15.19
N LYS A 55 -20.11 -10.03 -14.55
CA LYS A 55 -21.10 -10.01 -13.48
C LYS A 55 -20.43 -9.59 -12.17
N VAL A 56 -20.80 -8.40 -11.69
CA VAL A 56 -20.38 -7.88 -10.38
C VAL A 56 -21.54 -7.92 -9.39
N ALA A 57 -21.22 -8.06 -8.10
CA ALA A 57 -22.22 -7.93 -7.04
C ALA A 57 -22.79 -6.50 -7.02
N PRO A 58 -24.10 -6.31 -6.83
CA PRO A 58 -24.69 -4.97 -6.76
C PRO A 58 -24.19 -4.23 -5.52
N VAL A 59 -23.71 -3.00 -5.70
CA VAL A 59 -23.33 -2.11 -4.59
C VAL A 59 -24.55 -1.28 -4.18
N GLY A 60 -24.98 -1.41 -2.93
CA GLY A 60 -26.02 -0.56 -2.36
C GLY A 60 -25.45 0.75 -1.84
N TYR A 61 -25.96 1.89 -2.32
CA TYR A 61 -25.64 3.19 -1.73
C TYR A 61 -26.37 3.37 -0.39
N ARG A 62 -25.63 3.71 0.67
CA ARG A 62 -26.16 4.07 1.99
C ARG A 62 -25.55 5.41 2.41
N SER A 63 -26.41 6.38 2.74
CA SER A 63 -25.96 7.63 3.37
C SER A 63 -25.32 7.31 4.73
N THR A 64 -24.11 7.83 4.95
CA THR A 64 -23.43 7.79 6.25
C THR A 64 -23.90 8.89 7.20
N ILE A 65 -24.66 9.87 6.67
CA ILE A 65 -25.23 10.98 7.43
C ILE A 65 -26.72 10.76 7.69
N ALA A 66 -27.19 11.28 8.82
CA ALA A 66 -28.61 11.29 9.16
C ALA A 66 -29.40 12.16 8.16
N PRO A 67 -30.67 11.82 7.87
CA PRO A 67 -31.54 12.66 7.06
C PRO A 67 -31.68 14.08 7.65
N TYR A 68 -31.82 15.06 6.77
CA TYR A 68 -32.07 16.44 7.19
C TYR A 68 -33.45 16.56 7.85
N THR A 69 -33.48 17.02 9.10
CA THR A 69 -34.73 17.38 9.78
C THR A 69 -34.96 18.87 9.62
N SER A 70 -35.96 19.24 8.82
CA SER A 70 -36.39 20.63 8.68
C SER A 70 -36.89 21.16 10.03
N ARG A 71 -36.34 22.30 10.47
CA ARG A 71 -36.79 23.01 11.68
C ARG A 71 -37.53 24.26 11.25
N ARG A 72 -38.73 24.48 11.82
CA ARG A 72 -39.44 25.74 11.66
C ARG A 72 -38.71 26.84 12.45
N PRO A 73 -38.75 28.10 12.00
CA PRO A 73 -38.24 29.21 12.79
C PRO A 73 -38.90 29.21 14.17
N ALA A 74 -38.08 29.19 15.22
CA ALA A 74 -38.52 29.37 16.60
C ALA A 74 -38.16 30.78 17.05
N THR A 75 -38.86 31.30 18.06
CA THR A 75 -38.48 32.55 18.71
C THR A 75 -37.04 32.43 19.21
N PRO A 76 -36.16 33.39 18.89
CA PRO A 76 -34.78 33.37 19.39
C PRO A 76 -34.76 33.31 20.92
N ALA A 77 -33.83 32.54 21.48
CA ALA A 77 -33.50 32.63 22.90
C ALA A 77 -33.09 34.08 23.26
N PRO A 78 -33.21 34.50 24.54
CA PRO A 78 -32.80 35.84 24.98
C PRO A 78 -31.28 35.98 24.92
N TRP A 79 -30.76 36.19 23.71
CA TRP A 79 -29.33 36.17 23.43
C TRP A 79 -28.60 37.39 23.98
N ARG A 80 -29.29 38.54 24.12
CA ARG A 80 -28.71 39.75 24.72
C ARG A 80 -28.35 39.52 26.18
N ASP A 81 -29.30 39.05 26.98
CA ASP A 81 -29.07 38.75 28.40
C ASP A 81 -27.89 37.77 28.60
N ARG A 82 -27.73 36.80 27.68
CA ARG A 82 -26.59 35.86 27.70
C ARG A 82 -25.26 36.53 27.36
N ASN A 83 -25.25 37.41 26.36
CA ASN A 83 -24.06 38.15 25.98
C ASN A 83 -23.66 39.13 27.09
N ASP A 84 -24.63 39.83 27.67
CA ASP A 84 -24.40 40.75 28.78
C ASP A 84 -23.84 40.00 30.00
N ALA A 85 -24.35 38.80 30.30
CA ALA A 85 -23.87 37.96 31.39
C ALA A 85 -22.40 37.51 31.25
N VAL A 86 -21.86 37.43 30.02
CA VAL A 86 -20.46 37.05 29.77
C VAL A 86 -19.58 38.23 29.34
N THR A 87 -20.14 39.44 29.27
CA THR A 87 -19.40 40.63 28.84
C THR A 87 -18.36 40.98 29.91
N PRO A 88 -17.05 41.01 29.57
CA PRO A 88 -16.02 41.41 30.51
C PRO A 88 -16.23 42.85 30.98
N GLN A 89 -16.07 43.09 32.27
CA GLN A 89 -16.14 44.44 32.81
C GLN A 89 -14.96 45.28 32.30
N PRO A 90 -15.18 46.57 31.97
CA PRO A 90 -14.10 47.44 31.55
C PRO A 90 -13.05 47.53 32.66
N LYS A 91 -11.77 47.42 32.28
CA LYS A 91 -10.65 47.57 33.20
C LYS A 91 -10.66 49.00 33.73
N GLN A 92 -10.76 49.16 35.05
CA GLN A 92 -10.55 50.47 35.67
C GLN A 92 -9.06 50.79 35.61
N ASP A 93 -8.69 51.76 34.79
CA ASP A 93 -7.34 52.31 34.77
C ASP A 93 -7.15 53.15 36.03
N ARG A 94 -6.28 52.68 36.93
CA ARG A 94 -5.81 53.39 38.12
C ARG A 94 -4.38 53.87 37.89
#